data_AF-A0A521WUK4-F1
#
_entry.id   AF-A0A521WUK4-F1
#
_cell.length_a   1.000
_cell.length_b   1.000
_cell.length_c   1.000
_cell.angle_alpha   90.00
_cell.angle_beta   90.00
_cell.angle_gamma   90.00
#
_symmetry.space_group_name_H-M   'P 1'
#
loop_
_entity.id
_entity.type
_entity.pdbx_description
1 polymer ?
#
loop_
_entity_poly.entity_id
_entity_poly.type
_entity_poly.pdbx_seq_one_letter_code
_entity_poly.pdbx_strand_id
1 'polypeptide(L)'
;MTTAAASIVNIALTEQRYAPYDAAHGTPDPMVRRLLTISLPAGAARFEQTDYGHPGRFNPWEPRGIDGTLQPRTPDLLALCEAISPLLR
;
A
#
# COMPACT_ATOMS: atom_id res chain seq x y z
N MET A 1 18.81 -20.30 24.24
CA MET A 1 18.79 -20.23 22.76
C MET A 1 17.42 -19.73 22.35
N THR A 2 17.34 -18.48 21.90
CA THR A 2 16.07 -17.85 21.52
C THR A 2 15.86 -18.08 20.04
N THR A 3 14.85 -18.87 19.68
CA THR A 3 14.47 -19.11 18.29
C THR A 3 14.01 -17.78 17.70
N ALA A 4 14.78 -17.22 16.76
CA ALA A 4 14.33 -16.05 16.02
C ALA A 4 13.11 -16.47 15.17
N ALA A 5 11.96 -15.83 15.41
CA ALA A 5 10.82 -15.99 14.53
C ALA A 5 11.18 -15.36 13.18
N ALA A 6 11.39 -16.20 12.15
CA ALA A 6 11.53 -15.70 10.80
C ALA A 6 10.14 -15.27 10.31
N SER A 7 9.92 -13.96 10.15
CA SER A 7 8.72 -13.46 9.48
C SER A 7 8.77 -13.87 8.01
N ILE A 8 7.92 -14.82 7.62
CA ILE A 8 7.85 -15.33 6.24
C ILE A 8 7.15 -14.30 5.33
N VAL A 9 6.28 -13.45 5.89
CA VAL A 9 5.63 -12.33 5.20
C VAL A 9 5.46 -11.21 6.22
N ASN A 10 5.84 -9.99 5.86
CA ASN A 10 5.51 -8.79 6.63
C ASN A 10 4.69 -7.85 5.75
N ILE A 11 3.58 -7.34 6.29
CA ILE A 11 2.71 -6.38 5.62
C ILE A 11 2.62 -5.15 6.50
N ALA A 12 3.10 -4.02 5.99
CA ALA A 12 3.04 -2.74 6.67
C ALA A 12 2.15 -1.78 5.88
N LEU A 13 1.25 -1.09 6.57
CA LEU A 13 0.43 -0.01 6.01
C LEU A 13 0.86 1.30 6.65
N THR A 14 1.10 2.31 5.81
CA THR A 14 1.23 3.70 6.26
C THR A 14 0.08 4.51 5.69
N GLU A 15 -0.56 5.33 6.52
CA GLU A 15 -1.58 6.28 6.11
C GLU A 15 -1.07 7.69 6.35
N GLN A 16 -1.17 8.54 5.33
CA GLN A 16 -0.80 9.94 5.38
C GLN A 16 -2.00 10.79 4.96
N ARG A 17 -2.28 11.84 5.73
CA ARG A 17 -3.32 12.82 5.41
C ARG A 17 -2.68 14.10 4.90
N TYR A 18 -3.24 14.61 3.82
CA TYR A 18 -2.82 15.84 3.17
C TYR A 18 -3.87 16.91 3.42
N ALA A 19 -3.40 18.13 3.69
CA ALA A 19 -4.28 19.27 3.82
C ALA A 19 -4.88 19.65 2.45
N PRO A 20 -6.00 20.39 2.45
CA PRO A 20 -6.46 21.13 1.28
C PRO A 20 -5.31 21.86 0.56
N TYR A 21 -5.30 21.80 -0.77
CA TYR A 21 -4.32 22.45 -1.64
C TYR A 21 -2.85 22.07 -1.39
N ASP A 22 -2.60 20.92 -0.78
CA ASP A 22 -1.23 20.42 -0.62
C ASP A 22 -0.51 20.33 -1.98
N ALA A 23 0.75 20.77 -2.02
CA ALA A 23 1.52 20.84 -3.26
C ALA A 23 1.70 19.49 -3.97
N ALA A 24 1.60 18.37 -3.25
CA ALA A 24 1.73 17.03 -3.83
C ALA A 24 0.52 16.57 -4.65
N HIS A 25 -0.65 17.23 -4.52
CA HIS A 25 -1.93 16.69 -4.98
C HIS A 25 -2.92 17.76 -5.48
N GLY A 26 -2.90 18.96 -4.90
CA GLY A 26 -3.51 20.16 -5.47
C GLY A 26 -5.04 20.21 -5.44
N THR A 27 -5.76 19.27 -4.81
CA THR A 27 -7.22 19.39 -4.72
C THR A 27 -7.65 20.28 -3.54
N PRO A 28 -8.82 20.93 -3.65
CA PRO A 28 -9.39 21.73 -2.57
C PRO A 28 -9.76 20.89 -1.33
N ASP A 29 -9.97 19.59 -1.49
CA ASP A 29 -10.35 18.69 -0.39
C ASP A 29 -9.15 17.99 0.24
N PRO A 30 -9.20 17.66 1.55
CA PRO A 30 -8.16 16.88 2.21
C PRO A 30 -8.13 15.46 1.63
N MET A 31 -6.92 14.96 1.34
CA MET A 31 -6.73 13.62 0.77
C MET A 31 -6.10 12.67 1.79
N VAL A 32 -6.52 11.41 1.74
CA VAL A 32 -5.83 10.30 2.39
C VAL A 32 -5.04 9.52 1.36
N ARG A 33 -3.76 9.28 1.65
CA ARG A 33 -2.88 8.37 0.91
C ARG A 33 -2.50 7.20 1.79
N ARG A 34 -2.57 6.00 1.24
CA ARG A 34 -2.19 4.74 1.85
C ARG A 34 -1.06 4.13 1.05
N LEU A 35 -0.01 3.68 1.73
CA LEU A 35 1.08 2.93 1.13
C LEU A 35 1.20 1.59 1.86
N LEU A 36 0.91 0.52 1.14
CA LEU A 36 1.08 -0.86 1.59
C LEU A 36 2.46 -1.35 1.12
N THR A 37 3.24 -1.90 2.05
CA THR A 37 4.52 -2.57 1.77
C THR A 37 4.40 -4.03 2.15
N ILE A 38 4.61 -4.92 1.19
CA ILE A 38 4.65 -6.37 1.38
C ILE A 38 6.11 -6.79 1.28
N SER A 39 6.67 -7.31 2.37
CA SER A 39 8.04 -7.84 2.42
C SER A 39 8.00 -9.36 2.51
N LEU A 40 8.69 -10.01 1.59
CA LEU A 40 8.87 -11.46 1.47
C LEU A 40 10.38 -11.77 1.53
N PRO A 41 10.78 -13.02 1.82
CA PRO A 41 12.19 -13.42 1.76
C PRO A 41 12.85 -13.16 0.40
N ALA A 42 12.05 -13.18 -0.68
CA ALA A 42 12.52 -12.97 -2.04
C ALA A 42 12.61 -11.48 -2.45
N GLY A 43 12.09 -10.54 -1.65
CA GLY A 43 12.08 -9.11 -1.98
C GLY A 43 10.87 -8.36 -1.39
N ALA A 44 10.67 -7.13 -1.83
CA ALA A 44 9.56 -6.29 -1.41
C ALA A 44 8.73 -5.76 -2.58
N ALA A 45 7.48 -5.43 -2.27
CA ALA A 45 6.53 -4.80 -3.18
C ALA A 45 5.79 -3.68 -2.46
N ARG A 46 5.58 -2.56 -3.17
CA ARG A 46 4.91 -1.36 -2.66
C ARG A 46 3.70 -1.02 -3.53
N PHE A 47 2.58 -0.75 -2.89
CA PHE A 47 1.32 -0.38 -3.54
C PHE A 47 0.73 0.83 -2.85
N GLU A 48 0.16 1.74 -3.64
CA GLU A 48 -0.42 2.98 -3.15
C GLU A 48 -1.91 3.03 -3.47
N GLN A 49 -2.66 3.68 -2.57
CA GLN A 49 -4.06 4.01 -2.73
C GLN A 49 -4.29 5.45 -2.25
N THR A 50 -5.14 6.20 -2.92
CA THR A 50 -5.54 7.55 -2.55
C THR A 50 -7.04 7.71 -2.71
N ASP A 51 -7.65 8.52 -1.84
CA ASP A 51 -9.05 8.92 -2.01
C ASP A 51 -9.23 10.16 -2.90
N TYR A 52 -8.12 10.79 -3.30
CA TYR A 52 -8.08 12.02 -4.11
C TYR A 52 -9.00 13.13 -3.59
N GLY A 53 -9.18 13.22 -2.26
CA GLY A 53 -10.08 14.21 -1.69
C GLY A 53 -11.56 13.82 -1.69
N HIS A 54 -11.89 12.56 -2.02
CA HIS A 54 -13.23 12.00 -1.93
C HIS A 54 -13.33 11.06 -0.71
N PRO A 55 -13.80 11.54 0.46
CA PRO A 55 -13.72 10.77 1.71
C PRO A 55 -14.27 9.34 1.58
N GLY A 56 -13.41 8.36 1.85
CA GLY A 56 -13.75 6.93 1.82
C GLY A 56 -13.85 6.31 0.43
N ARG A 57 -13.66 7.07 -0.66
CA ARG A 57 -13.69 6.60 -2.04
C ARG A 57 -12.28 6.48 -2.60
N PHE A 58 -11.58 5.46 -2.13
CA PHE A 58 -10.23 5.15 -2.61
C PHE A 58 -10.21 4.60 -4.04
N ASN A 59 -9.19 4.96 -4.82
CA ASN A 59 -8.88 4.33 -6.12
C ASN A 59 -8.43 2.86 -5.94
N PRO A 60 -8.29 2.07 -7.02
CA PRO A 60 -7.64 0.76 -6.94
C PRO A 60 -6.19 0.87 -6.46
N TRP A 61 -5.63 -0.21 -5.91
CA TRP A 61 -4.22 -0.25 -5.55
C TRP A 61 -3.32 -0.15 -6.78
N GLU A 62 -2.35 0.77 -6.74
CA GLU A 62 -1.41 0.97 -7.84
C GLU A 62 0.03 0.60 -7.42
N PRO A 63 0.78 -0.16 -8.24
CA PRO A 63 2.18 -0.45 -7.96
C PRO A 63 3.04 0.83 -7.91
N ARG A 64 3.90 0.93 -6.89
CA ARG A 64 4.90 2.01 -6.74
C ARG A 64 6.34 1.49 -6.66
N GLY A 65 6.52 0.19 -6.85
CA GLY A 65 7.83 -0.47 -6.92
C GLY A 65 7.71 -1.91 -6.49
N ILE A 66 8.11 -2.83 -7.36
CA ILE A 66 8.13 -4.27 -7.10
C ILE A 66 9.51 -4.77 -7.49
N ASP A 67 10.21 -5.38 -6.53
CA ASP A 67 11.52 -5.98 -6.78
C ASP A 67 11.41 -7.02 -7.90
N GLY A 68 12.45 -7.10 -8.76
CA GLY A 68 12.41 -7.90 -9.99
C GLY A 68 12.04 -9.37 -9.76
N THR A 69 12.47 -9.94 -8.64
CA THR A 69 12.17 -11.31 -8.19
C THR A 69 10.67 -11.56 -7.95
N LEU A 70 9.91 -10.49 -7.63
CA LEU A 70 8.49 -10.55 -7.33
C LEU A 70 7.60 -10.10 -8.50
N GLN A 71 8.15 -9.48 -9.54
CA GLN A 71 7.38 -8.98 -10.69
C GLN A 71 6.47 -10.04 -11.34
N PRO A 72 6.89 -11.32 -11.53
CA PRO A 72 6.01 -12.35 -12.07
C PRO A 72 4.76 -12.62 -11.21
N ARG A 73 4.78 -12.23 -9.93
CA ARG A 73 3.68 -12.40 -8.98
C ARG A 73 2.89 -11.10 -8.73
N THR A 74 3.07 -10.08 -9.56
CA THR A 74 2.34 -8.81 -9.44
C THR A 74 0.81 -9.00 -9.35
N PRO A 75 0.17 -9.89 -10.15
CA PRO A 75 -1.27 -10.12 -10.02
C PRO A 75 -1.69 -10.68 -8.65
N ASP A 76 -0.91 -11.62 -8.10
CA ASP A 76 -1.17 -12.19 -6.78
C ASP A 76 -1.00 -11.15 -5.66
N LEU A 77 0.02 -10.30 -5.78
CA LEU A 77 0.28 -9.22 -4.83
C LEU A 77 -0.82 -8.15 -4.86
N LEU A 78 -1.31 -7.80 -6.05
CA LEU A 78 -2.48 -6.91 -6.20
C LEU A 78 -3.73 -7.54 -5.59
N ALA A 79 -3.98 -8.82 -5.85
CA ALA A 79 -5.12 -9.53 -5.26
C ALA A 79 -5.05 -9.56 -3.72
N LEU A 80 -3.85 -9.70 -3.15
CA LEU A 80 -3.63 -9.59 -1.71
C LEU A 80 -3.97 -8.18 -1.19
N CYS A 81 -3.55 -7.11 -1.90
CA CYS A 81 -3.88 -5.74 -1.52
C CYS A 81 -5.41 -5.53 -1.51
N GLU A 82 -6.10 -5.99 -2.56
CA GLU A 82 -7.56 -5.90 -2.64
C GLU A 82 -8.27 -6.70 -1.56
N ALA A 83 -7.77 -7.90 -1.23
CA ALA A 83 -8.33 -8.74 -0.17
C ALA A 83 -8.20 -8.11 1.23
N ILE A 84 -7.15 -7.30 1.46
CA ILE A 84 -6.94 -6.63 2.74
C ILE A 84 -7.77 -5.34 2.85
N SER A 85 -8.12 -4.68 1.74
CA SER A 85 -8.86 -3.41 1.71
C SER A 85 -10.09 -3.33 2.65
N PRO A 86 -10.94 -4.36 2.80
CA PRO A 86 -12.09 -4.32 3.72
C PRO A 86 -11.70 -4.23 5.20
N LEU A 87 -10.50 -4.68 5.57
CA LEU A 87 -9.98 -4.64 6.94
C LEU A 87 -9.40 -3.26 7.33
N LEU A 88 -9.23 -2.37 6.35
CA LEU A 88 -8.62 -1.04 6.50
C LEU A 88 -9.66 0.08 6.59
N ARG A 89 -10.93 -0.28 6.80
CA ARG A 89 -12.07 0.64 6.85
C ARG A 89 -12.44 1.01 8.28
#